data_AF-A0A2E0QXQ4-F1
#
_entry.id   AF-A0A2E0QXQ4-F1
#
_cell.length_a   1.000
_cell.length_b   1.000
_cell.length_c   1.000
_cell.angle_alpha   90.00
_cell.angle_beta   90.00
_cell.angle_gamma   90.00
#
_symmetry.space_group_name_H-M   'P 1'
#
loop_
_entity.id
_entity.type
_entity.pdbx_description
1 polymer ?
#
loop_
_entity_poly.entity_id
_entity_poly.type
_entity_poly.pdbx_seq_one_letter_code
_entity_poly.pdbx_strand_id
1 'polypeptide(L)'
;MKLLPFLITALVLPFLVFSQEAEPNDAELEAITEWFHEQSWMIALCSDLPKGISISAQTFRDEEPDWYLVEVREFHTAESGYDPNVSPMVGMFRVSEDRSKILYMDVVAGEFVSVRKFIEDRNLW
;
A
#
# COMPACT_ATOMS: atom_id res chain seq x y z
N MET A 1 20.30 21.49 69.02
CA MET A 1 20.44 22.06 67.66
C MET A 1 20.59 20.92 66.67
N LYS A 2 19.55 20.61 65.91
CA LYS A 2 19.60 19.71 64.73
C LYS A 2 18.91 20.47 63.60
N LEU A 3 19.68 20.87 62.59
CA LEU A 3 19.20 21.49 61.35
C LEU A 3 19.60 20.57 60.22
N LEU A 4 18.62 19.93 59.59
CA LEU A 4 18.58 19.61 58.16
C LEU A 4 17.12 19.28 57.85
N PRO A 5 16.58 19.88 56.78
CA PRO A 5 16.29 19.02 55.63
C PRO A 5 16.58 19.70 54.30
N PHE A 6 17.31 18.99 53.43
CA PHE A 6 17.09 19.04 52.00
C PHE A 6 16.31 17.76 51.66
N LEU A 7 15.17 17.88 51.00
CA LEU A 7 14.97 17.17 49.74
C LEU A 7 13.77 17.77 49.00
N ILE A 8 14.09 18.27 47.81
CA ILE A 8 13.19 18.75 46.78
C ILE A 8 12.51 17.52 46.17
N THR A 9 11.19 17.39 46.30
CA THR A 9 10.43 16.43 45.49
C THR A 9 9.87 17.20 44.30
N ALA A 10 10.62 17.20 43.21
CA ALA A 10 10.13 17.63 41.91
C ALA A 10 9.04 16.67 41.44
N LEU A 11 7.84 17.20 41.24
CA LEU A 11 6.70 16.49 40.68
C LEU A 11 6.92 16.42 39.15
N VAL A 12 7.49 15.32 38.66
CA VAL A 12 7.58 15.06 37.22
C VAL A 12 6.24 14.50 36.78
N LEU A 13 5.46 15.33 36.08
CA LEU A 13 4.26 14.91 35.36
C LEU A 13 4.65 13.90 34.27
N PRO A 14 3.88 12.81 34.07
CA PRO A 14 4.13 11.90 32.97
C PRO A 14 3.84 12.62 31.66
N PHE A 15 4.88 12.78 30.85
CA PHE A 15 4.77 13.18 29.45
C PHE A 15 3.84 12.19 28.75
N LEU A 16 2.67 12.68 28.31
CA LEU A 16 1.91 12.05 27.23
C LEU A 16 2.85 12.04 26.01
N VAL A 17 3.50 10.91 25.77
CA VAL A 17 4.17 10.65 24.50
C VAL A 17 3.05 10.45 23.49
N PHE A 18 2.65 11.53 22.84
CA PHE A 18 1.99 11.44 21.56
C PHE A 18 2.99 10.74 20.64
N SER A 19 2.71 9.47 20.32
CA SER A 19 3.36 8.80 19.20
C SER A 19 2.86 9.55 17.96
N GLN A 20 3.66 10.50 17.51
CA GLN A 20 3.46 11.14 16.22
C GLN A 20 3.78 10.04 15.21
N GLU A 21 2.76 9.34 14.72
CA GLU A 21 2.88 8.44 13.58
C GLU A 21 3.60 9.25 12.48
N ALA A 22 4.82 8.84 12.18
CA ALA A 22 5.59 9.47 11.14
C ALA A 22 4.86 9.16 9.82
N GLU A 23 4.41 10.20 9.12
CA GLU A 23 4.01 10.08 7.72
C GLU A 23 5.09 9.26 7.00
N PRO A 24 4.71 8.28 6.17
CA PRO A 24 5.69 7.48 5.45
C PRO A 24 6.50 8.47 4.63
N ASN A 25 7.82 8.39 4.72
CA ASN A 25 8.61 9.10 3.73
C ASN A 25 8.43 8.42 2.37
N ASP A 26 8.58 9.15 1.28
CA ASP A 26 8.38 8.64 -0.09
C ASP A 26 9.14 7.34 -0.37
N ALA A 27 10.28 7.10 0.32
CA ALA A 27 11.06 5.88 0.17
C ALA A 27 10.35 4.63 0.72
N GLU A 28 9.50 4.77 1.74
CA GLU A 28 8.69 3.65 2.23
C GLU A 28 7.61 3.25 1.23
N LEU A 29 6.90 4.23 0.65
CA LEU A 29 5.89 3.99 -0.39
C LEU A 29 6.52 3.34 -1.64
N GLU A 30 7.70 3.81 -2.03
CA GLU A 30 8.47 3.21 -3.13
C GLU A 30 8.84 1.76 -2.81
N ALA A 31 9.33 1.48 -1.60
CA ALA A 31 9.71 0.12 -1.20
C ALA A 31 8.51 -0.85 -1.17
N ILE A 32 7.32 -0.39 -0.82
CA ILE A 32 6.08 -1.19 -0.94
C ILE A 32 5.74 -1.43 -2.41
N THR A 33 5.87 -0.41 -3.26
CA THR A 33 5.60 -0.50 -4.71
C THR A 33 6.53 -1.51 -5.39
N GLU A 34 7.83 -1.44 -5.11
CA GLU A 34 8.83 -2.38 -5.63
C GLU A 34 8.51 -3.81 -5.18
N TRP A 35 8.27 -4.03 -3.89
CA TRP A 35 7.89 -5.34 -3.35
C TRP A 35 6.60 -5.88 -3.98
N PHE A 36 5.62 -5.01 -4.24
CA PHE A 36 4.36 -5.39 -4.89
C PHE A 36 4.57 -5.82 -6.34
N HIS A 37 5.52 -5.22 -7.05
CA HIS A 37 5.90 -5.64 -8.40
C HIS A 37 6.60 -7.01 -8.44
N GLU A 38 7.24 -7.42 -7.34
CA GLU A 38 7.90 -8.74 -7.23
C GLU A 38 6.93 -9.91 -7.02
N GLN A 39 5.64 -9.64 -6.80
CA GLN A 39 4.66 -10.71 -6.59
C GLN A 39 4.50 -11.56 -7.85
N SER A 40 4.52 -12.88 -7.72
CA SER A 40 4.50 -13.80 -8.87
C SER A 40 3.29 -13.59 -9.78
N TRP A 41 2.11 -13.30 -9.21
CA TRP A 41 0.89 -13.03 -9.97
C TRP A 41 0.94 -11.67 -10.68
N MET A 42 1.68 -10.68 -10.16
CA MET A 42 1.88 -9.38 -10.81
C MET A 42 2.84 -9.53 -11.99
N ILE A 43 3.87 -10.37 -11.86
CA ILE A 43 4.76 -10.76 -12.95
C ILE A 43 3.98 -11.47 -14.06
N ALA A 44 3.11 -12.44 -13.71
CA ALA A 44 2.24 -13.13 -14.66
C ALA A 44 1.26 -12.18 -15.36
N LEU A 45 0.65 -11.25 -14.60
CA LEU A 45 -0.23 -10.23 -15.17
C LEU A 45 0.51 -9.37 -16.20
N CYS A 46 1.74 -8.95 -15.90
CA CYS A 46 2.57 -8.17 -16.82
C CYS A 46 2.99 -8.95 -18.07
N SER A 47 3.23 -10.27 -17.97
CA SER A 47 3.62 -11.09 -19.12
C SER A 47 2.48 -11.35 -20.10
N ASP A 48 1.24 -11.32 -19.62
CA ASP A 48 0.04 -11.65 -20.39
C ASP A 48 -0.56 -10.44 -21.13
N LEU A 49 0.07 -9.26 -21.01
CA LEU A 49 -0.43 -8.05 -21.64
C LEU A 49 -0.29 -8.06 -23.17
N PRO A 50 -1.29 -7.56 -23.90
CA PRO A 50 -1.18 -7.30 -25.32
C PRO A 50 -0.05 -6.31 -25.65
N LYS A 51 0.47 -6.40 -26.89
CA LYS A 51 1.47 -5.46 -27.39
C LYS A 51 0.96 -4.01 -27.21
N GLY A 52 1.82 -3.17 -26.65
CA GLY A 52 1.55 -1.74 -26.51
C GLY A 52 0.74 -1.38 -25.26
N ILE A 53 0.41 -2.35 -24.41
CA ILE A 53 -0.15 -2.14 -23.07
C ILE A 53 0.93 -2.45 -22.03
N SER A 54 1.06 -1.58 -21.04
CA SER A 54 1.87 -1.81 -19.84
C SER A 54 1.05 -1.50 -18.59
N ILE A 55 1.56 -1.86 -17.42
CA ILE A 55 0.91 -1.59 -16.13
C ILE A 55 1.87 -0.84 -15.22
N SER A 56 1.33 -0.02 -14.33
CA SER A 56 2.05 0.51 -13.17
C SER A 56 1.26 0.27 -11.91
N ALA A 57 1.97 0.07 -10.80
CA ALA A 57 1.42 0.26 -9.48
C ALA A 57 1.85 1.61 -8.90
N GLN A 58 0.98 2.23 -8.10
CA GLN A 58 1.31 3.39 -7.28
C GLN A 58 0.79 3.17 -5.86
N THR A 59 1.64 3.42 -4.87
CA THR A 59 1.31 3.21 -3.45
C THR A 59 1.03 4.51 -2.72
N PHE A 60 0.04 4.48 -1.84
CA PHE A 60 -0.41 5.59 -1.00
C PHE A 60 -0.62 5.09 0.44
N ARG A 61 -0.70 6.02 1.41
CA ARG A 61 -1.29 5.69 2.73
C ARG A 61 -2.76 5.37 2.56
N ASP A 62 -3.21 4.32 3.25
CA ASP A 62 -4.63 4.04 3.40
C ASP A 62 -5.22 4.90 4.55
N GLU A 63 -6.54 5.05 4.56
CA GLU A 63 -7.25 5.63 5.70
C GLU A 63 -7.29 4.66 6.89
N GLU A 64 -7.16 3.35 6.63
CA GLU A 64 -7.01 2.34 7.67
C GLU A 64 -5.56 2.26 8.18
N PRO A 65 -5.34 2.35 9.50
CA PRO A 65 -4.02 2.18 10.10
C PRO A 65 -3.40 0.84 9.72
N ASP A 66 -2.08 0.80 9.58
CA ASP A 66 -1.27 -0.38 9.23
C ASP A 66 -1.51 -0.94 7.81
N TRP A 67 -2.17 -0.19 6.94
CA TRP A 67 -2.37 -0.54 5.53
C TRP A 67 -1.83 0.53 4.58
N TYR A 68 -1.35 0.05 3.43
CA TYR A 68 -1.05 0.85 2.26
C TYR A 68 -2.04 0.54 1.15
N LEU A 69 -2.50 1.57 0.45
CA LEU A 69 -3.32 1.43 -0.75
C LEU A 69 -2.42 1.36 -1.97
N VAL A 70 -2.62 0.36 -2.82
CA VAL A 70 -1.89 0.21 -4.08
C VAL A 70 -2.89 0.24 -5.23
N GLU A 71 -2.77 1.25 -6.09
CA GLU A 71 -3.54 1.34 -7.33
C GLU A 71 -2.75 0.76 -8.49
N VAL A 72 -3.36 -0.15 -9.24
CA VAL A 72 -2.76 -0.75 -10.45
C VAL A 72 -3.53 -0.27 -11.67
N ARG A 73 -2.83 0.34 -12.63
CA ARG A 73 -3.41 0.97 -13.82
C ARG A 73 -2.67 0.60 -15.09
N GLU A 74 -3.40 0.54 -16.19
CA GLU A 74 -2.81 0.33 -17.50
C GLU A 74 -2.33 1.63 -18.14
N PHE A 75 -1.32 1.51 -18.99
CA PHE A 75 -0.87 2.53 -19.91
C PHE A 75 -0.88 2.00 -21.32
N HIS A 76 -1.48 2.78 -22.22
CA HIS A 76 -1.68 2.40 -23.61
C HIS A 76 -0.77 3.25 -24.50
N THR A 77 0.04 2.59 -25.32
CA THR A 77 0.77 3.25 -26.40
C THR A 77 -0.16 3.45 -27.60
N ALA A 78 0.21 4.34 -28.54
CA ALA A 78 -0.56 4.54 -29.77
C ALA A 78 -0.67 3.28 -30.66
N GLU A 79 0.22 2.30 -30.47
CA GLU A 79 0.22 1.02 -31.21
C GLU A 79 -0.68 -0.05 -30.56
N SER A 80 -1.23 0.21 -29.37
CA SER A 80 -2.01 -0.77 -28.60
C SER A 80 -3.39 -1.08 -29.19
N GLY A 81 -3.92 -0.18 -30.03
CA GLY A 81 -5.31 -0.22 -30.49
C GLY A 81 -6.33 0.36 -29.50
N TYR A 82 -5.89 0.84 -28.34
CA TYR A 82 -6.69 1.56 -27.35
C TYR A 82 -6.35 3.06 -27.31
N ASP A 83 -7.16 3.86 -26.61
CA ASP A 83 -6.93 5.30 -26.49
C ASP A 83 -5.72 5.58 -25.57
N PRO A 84 -4.62 6.17 -26.08
CA PRO A 84 -3.43 6.43 -25.27
C PRO A 84 -3.64 7.49 -24.18
N ASN A 85 -4.76 8.20 -24.18
CA ASN A 85 -5.09 9.21 -23.17
C ASN A 85 -5.95 8.64 -22.02
N VAL A 86 -6.25 7.33 -22.04
CA VAL A 86 -7.05 6.67 -21.02
C VAL A 86 -6.16 5.68 -20.26
N SER A 87 -6.18 5.77 -18.93
CA SER A 87 -5.45 4.87 -18.03
C SER A 87 -6.44 4.12 -17.14
N PRO A 88 -7.01 2.99 -17.63
CA PRO A 88 -7.99 2.23 -16.89
C PRO A 88 -7.36 1.58 -15.66
N MET A 89 -8.13 1.50 -14.58
CA MET A 89 -7.71 0.81 -13.36
C MET A 89 -7.90 -0.69 -13.53
N VAL A 90 -6.83 -1.46 -13.30
CA VAL A 90 -6.83 -2.92 -13.30
C VAL A 90 -7.35 -3.45 -11.97
N GLY A 91 -6.93 -2.81 -10.88
CA GLY A 91 -7.31 -3.19 -9.53
C GLY A 91 -6.81 -2.19 -8.49
N MET A 92 -7.43 -2.25 -7.33
CA MET A 92 -7.05 -1.50 -6.14
C MET A 92 -6.84 -2.50 -5.01
N PHE A 93 -5.72 -2.37 -4.32
CA PHE A 93 -5.25 -3.36 -3.36
C PHE A 93 -4.88 -2.70 -2.05
N ARG A 94 -4.98 -3.46 -0.97
CA ARG A 94 -4.43 -3.09 0.34
C ARG A 94 -3.29 -4.03 0.68
N VAL A 95 -2.16 -3.48 1.07
CA VAL A 95 -0.98 -4.21 1.52
C VAL A 95 -0.76 -3.90 2.99
N SER A 96 -0.66 -4.93 3.83
CA SER A 96 -0.38 -4.72 5.25
C SER A 96 1.02 -4.18 5.45
N GLU A 97 1.25 -3.41 6.51
CA GLU A 97 2.55 -2.78 6.78
C GLU A 97 3.70 -3.79 6.86
N ASP A 98 3.44 -4.95 7.46
CA ASP A 98 4.37 -6.08 7.56
C ASP A 98 4.51 -6.91 6.27
N ARG A 99 3.80 -6.53 5.20
CA ARG A 99 3.80 -7.18 3.87
C ARG A 99 3.34 -8.64 3.91
N SER A 100 2.62 -9.05 4.95
CA SER A 100 2.12 -10.42 5.10
C SER A 100 0.79 -10.68 4.38
N LYS A 101 0.04 -9.63 4.06
CA LYS A 101 -1.30 -9.73 3.46
C LYS A 101 -1.47 -8.75 2.31
N ILE A 102 -2.14 -9.23 1.27
CA ILE A 102 -2.67 -8.42 0.18
C ILE A 102 -4.18 -8.67 0.08
N LEU A 103 -4.95 -7.59 0.10
CA LEU A 103 -6.37 -7.59 -0.18
C LEU A 103 -6.65 -6.89 -1.51
N TYR A 104 -7.72 -7.27 -2.18
CA TYR A 104 -8.20 -6.72 -3.44
C TYR A 104 -9.58 -6.13 -3.22
N MET A 105 -9.83 -4.93 -3.76
CA MET A 105 -11.16 -4.32 -3.74
C MET A 105 -12.10 -5.03 -4.71
N ASP A 106 -13.08 -5.76 -4.18
CA ASP A 106 -14.23 -6.20 -4.97
C ASP A 106 -15.19 -5.02 -5.13
N VAL A 107 -15.18 -4.40 -6.31
CA VAL A 107 -15.99 -3.22 -6.62
C VAL A 107 -17.50 -3.50 -6.66
N VAL A 108 -17.90 -4.77 -6.82
CA VAL A 108 -19.32 -5.15 -6.84
C VAL A 108 -19.84 -5.24 -5.42
N ALA A 109 -19.07 -5.86 -4.52
CA ALA A 109 -19.41 -5.95 -3.11
C ALA A 109 -19.11 -4.65 -2.33
N GLY A 110 -18.17 -3.84 -2.82
CA GLY A 110 -17.66 -2.65 -2.14
C GLY A 110 -16.76 -2.98 -0.96
N GLU A 111 -16.08 -4.13 -0.97
CA GLU A 111 -15.30 -4.64 0.15
C GLU A 111 -13.91 -5.13 -0.29
N PHE A 112 -12.94 -5.04 0.62
CA PHE A 112 -11.62 -5.64 0.43
C PHE A 112 -11.65 -7.12 0.79
N VAL A 113 -11.35 -7.97 -0.20
CA VAL A 113 -11.32 -9.43 -0.10
C VAL A 113 -9.91 -9.96 -0.36
N SER A 114 -9.68 -11.27 -0.18
CA SER A 114 -8.35 -11.84 -0.44
C SER A 114 -7.90 -11.62 -1.88
N VAL A 115 -6.62 -11.25 -2.08
CA VAL A 115 -5.99 -11.17 -3.42
C VAL A 115 -6.15 -12.45 -4.23
N ARG A 116 -6.31 -13.60 -3.57
CA ARG A 116 -6.55 -14.88 -4.23
C ARG A 116 -7.74 -14.85 -5.18
N LYS A 117 -8.81 -14.10 -4.83
CA LYS A 117 -9.97 -13.93 -5.72
C LYS A 117 -9.58 -13.24 -7.03
N PHE A 118 -8.76 -12.20 -6.97
CA PHE A 118 -8.25 -11.50 -8.16
C PHE A 118 -7.43 -12.44 -9.06
N ILE A 119 -6.55 -13.25 -8.46
CA ILE A 119 -5.70 -14.23 -9.15
C ILE A 119 -6.55 -15.31 -9.83
N GLU A 120 -7.56 -15.82 -9.12
CA GLU A 120 -8.50 -16.84 -9.63
C GLU A 120 -9.35 -16.31 -10.78
N ASP A 121 -9.95 -15.12 -10.62
CA ASP A 121 -10.82 -14.52 -11.62
C ASP A 121 -10.07 -14.20 -12.93
N ARG A 122 -8.74 -14.03 -12.88
CA ARG A 122 -7.87 -13.72 -14.03
C ARG A 122 -6.96 -14.86 -14.47
N ASN A 123 -7.00 -16.01 -13.79
CA ASN A 123 -6.16 -17.17 -14.08
C ASN A 123 -4.64 -16.89 -14.06
N LEU A 124 -4.15 -16.22 -13.00
CA LEU A 124 -2.76 -15.72 -12.87
C LEU A 124 -1.84 -16.62 -11.98
N TRP A 125 -1.90 -17.94 -12.14
CA TRP A 125 -1.19 -18.92 -11.29
C TRP A 125 0.26 -19.18 -11.68
#